data_AF-A0A108TAJ4-F1
#
_entry.id   AF-A0A108TAJ4-F1
#
_cell.length_a   1.000
_cell.length_b   1.000
_cell.length_c   1.000
_cell.angle_alpha   90.00
_cell.angle_beta   90.00
_cell.angle_gamma   90.00
#
_symmetry.space_group_name_H-M   'P 1'
#
loop_
_entity.id
_entity.type
_entity.pdbx_description
1 polymer ?
#
loop_
_entity_poly.entity_id
_entity_poly.type
_entity_poly.pdbx_seq_one_letter_code
_entity_poly.pdbx_strand_id
1 'polypeptide(L)' 'MLHVPRCYLLGKLDRMYYGNNKTTARNIGFDDSFIYDEIALKLANRKLPPEILLHNEEIKVFEAWTQKEGKTGY' A
#
# COMPACT_ATOMS: atom_id res chain seq x y z
N MET A 1 -9.55 -11.67 -5.18
CA MET A 1 -8.33 -10.94 -5.56
C MET A 1 -7.29 -11.22 -4.48
N LEU A 2 -6.18 -11.82 -4.88
CA LEU A 2 -5.23 -12.48 -4.00
C LEU A 2 -4.50 -11.49 -3.08
N HIS A 3 -4.24 -11.96 -1.85
CA HIS A 3 -3.46 -11.35 -0.79
C HIS A 3 -2.02 -11.08 -1.24
N VAL A 4 -1.81 -10.04 -2.03
CA VAL A 4 -0.48 -9.51 -2.32
C VAL A 4 -0.58 -7.99 -2.31
N PRO A 5 -0.09 -7.36 -1.24
CA PRO A 5 -0.04 -5.91 -1.15
C PRO A 5 0.92 -5.39 -2.21
N ARG A 6 0.78 -4.11 -2.55
CA ARG A 6 1.64 -3.18 -3.33
C ARG A 6 3.04 -3.61 -3.82
N CYS A 7 3.74 -4.53 -3.15
CA CYS A 7 4.98 -5.18 -3.58
C CYS A 7 4.92 -5.73 -5.02
N TYR A 8 3.79 -6.32 -5.43
CA TYR A 8 3.61 -6.82 -6.80
C TYR A 8 3.63 -5.69 -7.85
N LEU A 9 2.90 -4.60 -7.56
CA LEU A 9 2.76 -3.46 -8.47
C LEU A 9 4.07 -2.69 -8.64
N LEU A 10 4.82 -2.53 -7.55
CA LEU A 10 6.13 -1.87 -7.58
C LEU A 10 7.23 -2.78 -8.16
N GLY A 11 7.15 -4.10 -7.91
CA GLY A 11 8.15 -5.07 -8.35
C GLY A 11 8.03 -5.50 -9.82
N LYS A 12 6.98 -5.08 -10.54
CA LYS A 12 6.72 -5.42 -11.96
C LYS A 12 6.86 -6.93 -12.24
N LEU A 13 6.34 -7.76 -11.33
CA LEU A 13 6.50 -9.20 -11.39
C LEU A 13 5.50 -9.81 -12.39
N ASP A 14 5.96 -10.73 -13.24
CA ASP A 14 5.06 -11.40 -14.20
C ASP A 14 4.19 -12.47 -13.54
N ARG A 15 4.69 -13.10 -12.46
CA ARG A 15 4.04 -14.23 -11.80
C ARG A 15 4.29 -14.24 -10.30
N MET A 16 3.36 -14.81 -9.55
CA MET A 16 3.50 -15.07 -8.12
C MET A 16 3.00 -16.46 -7.76
N TYR A 17 3.80 -17.21 -7.02
CA TYR A 17 3.47 -18.53 -6.50
C TYR A 17 3.34 -18.46 -4.98
N TYR A 18 2.28 -19.05 -4.44
CA TYR A 18 1.98 -19.05 -3.01
C TYR A 18 1.32 -20.37 -2.62
N GLY A 19 1.61 -20.87 -1.41
CA GLY A 19 1.11 -22.17 -0.93
C GLY A 19 -0.24 -22.08 -0.21
N ASN A 20 -0.34 -21.20 0.79
CA ASN A 20 -1.54 -21.05 1.60
C ASN A 20 -2.40 -19.87 1.11
N ASN A 21 -3.73 -19.96 1.27
CA ASN A 21 -4.66 -18.90 0.90
C ASN A 21 -5.21 -18.14 2.12
N LYS A 22 -5.88 -17.01 1.87
CA LYS A 22 -6.44 -16.13 2.91
C LYS A 22 -7.41 -16.83 3.86
N THR A 23 -8.14 -17.83 3.38
CA THR A 23 -9.10 -18.58 4.19
C THR A 23 -8.35 -19.48 5.16
N THR A 24 -7.30 -20.15 4.71
CA THR A 24 -6.44 -20.96 5.58
C THR A 24 -5.76 -20.10 6.66
N ALA A 25 -5.26 -18.91 6.31
CA ALA A 25 -4.66 -17.98 7.27
C ALA A 25 -5.66 -17.48 8.32
N ARG A 26 -6.87 -17.07 7.89
CA ARG A 26 -7.96 -16.70 8.79
C ARG A 26 -8.31 -17.80 9.78
N ASN A 27 -8.41 -19.04 9.30
CA ASN A 27 -8.84 -20.18 10.13
C ASN A 27 -7.87 -20.49 11.28
N ILE A 28 -6.62 -20.03 11.23
CA ILE A 28 -5.62 -20.19 12.29
C ILE A 28 -5.37 -18.89 13.08
N GLY A 29 -6.23 -17.89 12.94
CA GLY A 29 -6.18 -16.64 13.72
C GLY A 29 -5.45 -15.47 13.04
N PHE A 30 -4.96 -15.65 11.81
CA PHE A 30 -4.38 -14.55 11.02
C PHE A 30 -5.42 -14.00 10.04
N ASP A 31 -6.41 -13.27 10.57
CA ASP A 31 -7.41 -12.58 9.76
C ASP A 31 -7.08 -11.09 9.62
N ASP A 32 -6.46 -10.76 8.50
CA ASP A 32 -6.13 -9.40 8.08
C ASP A 32 -7.22 -8.75 7.21
N SER A 33 -8.39 -9.39 7.08
CA SER A 33 -9.51 -8.90 6.26
C SER A 33 -9.87 -7.45 6.58
N PHE A 34 -9.86 -7.07 7.85
CA PHE A 34 -10.09 -5.70 8.31
C PHE A 34 -9.21 -4.66 7.59
N ILE A 35 -7.92 -4.95 7.35
CA ILE A 35 -7.02 -4.00 6.68
C ILE A 35 -7.46 -3.77 5.24
N TYR A 36 -7.89 -4.83 4.55
CA TYR A 36 -8.33 -4.74 3.15
C TYR A 36 -9.68 -4.06 3.02
N ASP A 37 -10.61 -4.35 3.94
CA ASP A 37 -11.91 -3.71 3.98
C ASP A 37 -11.76 -2.19 4.18
N GLU A 38 -10.88 -1.77 5.10
CA GLU A 38 -10.57 -0.34 5.34
C GLU A 38 -9.88 0.35 4.15
N ILE A 39 -9.01 -0.36 3.41
CA ILE A 39 -8.34 0.20 2.22
C ILE A 39 -9.36 0.49 1.11
N ALA A 40 -10.41 -0.33 0.98
CA ALA A 40 -11.46 -0.16 -0.03
C ALA A 40 -12.37 1.05 0.27
N LEU A 41 -12.39 1.56 1.50
CA LEU A 41 -13.17 2.73 1.88
C LEU A 41 -12.51 4.04 1.45
N LYS A 42 -13.35 5.05 1.17
CA LYS A 42 -12.91 6.45 1.10
C LYS A 42 -12.26 6.84 2.43
N LEU A 43 -11.25 7.72 2.40
CA LEU A 43 -10.51 8.14 3.60
C LEU A 43 -11.44 8.59 4.74
N ALA A 44 -12.48 9.36 4.40
CA ALA A 44 -13.47 9.87 5.36
C ALA A 44 -14.35 8.79 6.02
N ASN A 45 -14.42 7.60 5.42
CA ASN A 45 -15.26 6.50 5.90
C ASN A 45 -14.45 5.44 6.66
N ARG A 46 -13.12 5.61 6.77
CA ARG A 46 -12.27 4.67 7.51
C ARG A 46 -12.51 4.79 9.00
N LYS A 47 -12.41 3.67 9.71
CA LYS A 47 -12.51 3.61 11.17
C LYS A 47 -11.46 4.48 11.86
N LEU A 48 -10.27 4.56 11.26
CA LEU A 48 -9.23 5.50 11.64
C LEU A 48 -9.00 6.47 10.48
N PRO A 49 -9.64 7.65 10.51
CA PRO A 49 -9.44 8.68 9.49
C PRO A 49 -7.98 9.15 9.52
N PRO A 50 -7.25 9.10 8.39
CA PRO A 50 -5.91 9.64 8.33
C PRO A 50 -5.95 11.17 8.36
N GLU A 51 -5.00 11.77 9.06
CA GLU A 51 -4.79 13.22 9.08
C GLU A 51 -3.60 13.57 8.18
N ILE A 52 -3.78 14.61 7.35
CA ILE A 52 -2.68 15.14 6.53
C ILE A 52 -1.97 16.21 7.36
N LEU A 53 -0.71 15.96 7.67
CA LEU A 53 0.15 16.88 8.41
C LEU A 53 1.21 17.46 7.48
N LEU A 54 1.51 18.75 7.65
CA LEU A 54 2.65 19.44 7.01
C LEU A 54 2.69 19.33 5.47
N HIS A 55 1.53 19.36 4.81
CA HIS A 55 1.44 19.16 3.35
C HIS A 55 2.36 20.08 2.55
N ASN A 56 2.45 21.35 2.94
CA ASN A 56 3.21 22.38 2.24
C ASN A 56 4.74 22.23 2.43
N GLU A 57 5.16 21.63 3.53
CA GLU A 57 6.55 21.30 3.82
C GLU A 57 6.95 20.03 3.06
N GLU A 58 6.10 19.01 3.09
CA GLU A 58 6.36 17.70 2.49
C GLU A 58 6.37 17.75 0.95
N ILE A 59 5.57 18.62 0.31
CA ILE A 59 5.60 18.76 -1.16
C ILE A 59 6.99 19.17 -1.68
N LYS A 60 7.77 19.91 -0.86
CA LYS A 60 9.13 20.33 -1.21
C LYS A 60 10.08 19.14 -1.41
N VAL A 61 9.82 18.01 -0.75
CA VAL A 61 10.60 16.77 -0.95
C VAL A 61 10.42 16.24 -2.38
N PHE A 62 9.19 16.26 -2.89
CA PHE A 62 8.91 15.86 -4.27
C PHE A 62 9.44 16.88 -5.29
N GLU A 63 9.37 18.17 -5.00
CA GLU A 63 9.97 19.22 -5.84
C GLU A 63 11.50 19.04 -5.92
N ALA A 64 12.16 18.81 -4.78
CA ALA A 64 13.60 18.56 -4.73
C ALA A 64 13.99 17.28 -5.50
N TRP A 65 13.22 16.19 -5.35
CA TRP A 65 13.42 14.98 -6.16
C TRP A 65 13.23 15.26 -7.66
N THR A 66 12.31 16.16 -8.02
CA THR A 66 12.08 16.56 -9.41
C THR A 66 13.28 17.27 -10.00
N GLN A 67 13.96 18.10 -9.22
CA GLN A 67 15.12 18.90 -9.67
C GLN A 67 16.47 18.16 -9.57
N LYS A 68 16.52 17.01 -8.89
CA LYS A 68 17.76 16.23 -8.72
C LYS A 68 18.27 15.68 -10.05
N GLU A 69 19.47 16.10 -10.45
CA GLU A 69 20.19 15.53 -11.59
C GLU A 69 20.64 14.08 -11.31
N GLY A 70 20.70 13.25 -12.35
CA GLY A 70 21.17 11.86 -12.24
C GLY A 70 20.23 10.90 -11.49
N LYS A 71 18.99 11.29 -11.23
CA LYS A 71 18.00 10.40 -10.58
C LYS A 71 17.57 9.26 -11.49
N THR A 72 17.31 8.09 -10.90
CA THR A 72 16.74 6.94 -11.60
C THR A 72 15.23 6.90 -11.35
N GLY A 73 14.44 6.73 -12.42
CA GLY A 73 13.00 6.51 -12.30
C GLY A 73 12.67 5.07 -11.85
N TYR A 74 11.48 4.89 -11.28
CA TYR A 74 10.96 3.61 -10.81
C TYR A 74 9.64 3.28 -11.50
#